data_AF-A0A421K8X2-F1
#
_entry.id   AF-A0A421K8X2-F1
#
_cell.length_a   1.000
_cell.length_b   1.000
_cell.length_c   1.000
_cell.angle_alpha   90.00
_cell.angle_beta   90.00
_cell.angle_gamma   90.00
#
_symmetry.space_group_name_H-M   'P 1'
#
loop_
_entity.id
_entity.type
_entity.pdbx_description
1 polymer ?
#
loop_
_entity_poly.entity_id
_entity_poly.type
_entity_poly.pdbx_seq_one_letter_code
_entity_poly.pdbx_strand_id
1 'polypeptide(L)'
;MIDRQGRRHSMAGILPGTAVMGDRLASLGYCTATIASASVFGPAGVSFEGHVFHWAMMRELPADSQPMFRVCKDGVEQGVGAVRGNSVGSWLHVHFASNPEALGSFVASAAKWKEENR
;
A
#
# COMPACT_ATOMS: atom_id res chain seq x y z
N MET A 1 9.55 -1.95 -12.72
CA MET A 1 9.58 -0.48 -12.55
C MET A 1 10.06 0.14 -13.86
N ILE A 2 9.53 1.28 -14.27
CA ILE A 2 10.11 2.12 -15.33
C ILE A 2 10.73 3.35 -14.67
N ASP A 3 12.03 3.58 -14.90
CA ASP A 3 12.75 4.72 -14.35
C ASP A 3 12.51 6.03 -15.14
N ARG A 4 13.12 7.14 -14.70
CA ARG A 4 12.98 8.44 -15.37
C ARG A 4 13.60 8.50 -16.77
N GLN A 5 14.46 7.55 -17.13
CA GLN A 5 15.01 7.42 -18.47
C GLN A 5 14.16 6.50 -19.35
N GLY A 6 13.01 6.04 -18.86
CA GLY A 6 12.13 5.10 -19.56
C GLY A 6 12.64 3.65 -19.55
N ARG A 7 13.69 3.33 -18.79
CA ARG A 7 14.24 1.96 -18.75
C ARG A 7 13.41 1.09 -17.81
N ARG A 8 13.08 -0.11 -18.27
CA ARG A 8 12.33 -1.11 -17.49
C ARG A 8 13.29 -1.97 -16.66
N HIS A 9 12.97 -2.11 -15.38
CA HIS A 9 13.69 -2.90 -14.38
C HIS A 9 12.79 -4.00 -13.82
N SER A 10 13.32 -5.22 -13.74
CA SER A 10 12.66 -6.35 -13.09
C SER A 10 12.55 -6.12 -11.58
N MET A 11 11.36 -6.37 -11.03
CA MET A 11 11.09 -6.31 -9.59
C MET A 11 10.86 -7.73 -9.06
N ALA A 12 10.63 -7.87 -7.75
CA ALA A 12 10.39 -9.17 -7.11
C ALA A 12 9.14 -9.94 -7.63
N GLY A 13 8.26 -9.31 -8.43
CA GLY A 13 7.10 -9.98 -9.02
C GLY A 13 6.00 -10.38 -8.03
N ILE A 14 6.05 -9.85 -6.80
CA ILE A 14 5.10 -10.19 -5.73
C ILE A 14 3.73 -9.55 -6.00
N LEU A 15 3.71 -8.23 -6.20
CA LEU A 15 2.50 -7.45 -6.47
C LEU A 15 2.36 -7.17 -7.98
N PRO A 16 1.13 -7.13 -8.51
CA PRO A 16 0.90 -6.85 -9.91
C PRO A 16 1.12 -5.36 -10.25
N GLY A 17 1.30 -5.09 -11.54
CA GLY A 17 1.45 -3.75 -12.09
C GLY A 17 2.89 -3.26 -12.19
N THR A 18 3.03 -2.09 -12.81
CA THR A 18 4.29 -1.44 -13.12
C THR A 18 4.32 -0.06 -12.49
N ALA A 19 5.23 0.16 -11.53
CA ALA A 19 5.53 1.51 -11.04
C ALA A 19 6.34 2.27 -12.11
N VAL A 20 5.85 3.44 -12.52
CA VAL A 20 6.46 4.31 -13.55
C VAL A 20 6.84 5.64 -12.91
N MET A 21 8.12 5.99 -12.93
CA MET A 21 8.63 7.26 -12.42
C MET A 21 8.11 8.43 -13.27
N GLY A 22 7.50 9.43 -12.63
CA GLY A 22 7.15 10.70 -13.27
C GLY A 22 8.21 11.79 -13.09
N ASP A 23 8.08 12.85 -13.90
CA ASP A 23 8.92 14.06 -13.85
C ASP A 23 8.40 15.12 -12.86
N ARG A 24 7.26 14.84 -12.22
CA ARG A 24 6.65 15.68 -11.19
C ARG A 24 6.27 14.83 -10.00
N LEU A 25 6.16 15.50 -8.86
CA LEU A 25 5.66 14.88 -7.64
C LEU A 25 4.21 14.44 -7.85
N ALA A 26 3.95 13.13 -7.73
CA ALA A 26 2.63 12.56 -8.01
C ALA A 26 1.67 12.78 -6.83
N SER A 27 2.15 12.62 -5.60
CA SER A 27 1.40 13.01 -4.41
C SER A 27 2.33 13.35 -3.26
N LEU A 28 1.93 14.36 -2.50
CA LEU A 28 2.51 14.77 -1.22
C LEU A 28 1.39 15.18 -0.27
N GLY A 29 1.52 14.82 1.00
CA GLY A 29 0.68 15.30 2.09
C GLY A 29 0.34 14.24 3.11
N TYR A 30 -0.15 14.70 4.27
CA TYR A 30 -0.75 13.84 5.28
C TYR A 30 -2.13 13.37 4.82
N CYS A 31 -2.49 12.16 5.23
CA CYS A 31 -3.81 11.62 4.99
C CYS A 31 -4.19 10.55 6.02
N THR A 32 -5.49 10.40 6.22
CA THR A 32 -6.07 9.22 6.84
C THR A 32 -6.26 8.15 5.78
N ALA A 33 -5.82 6.93 6.08
CA ALA A 33 -5.99 5.77 5.23
C ALA A 33 -6.80 4.70 5.96
N THR A 34 -7.78 4.14 5.26
CA THR A 34 -8.65 3.08 5.76
C THR A 34 -8.33 1.79 5.04
N ILE A 35 -8.14 0.68 5.76
CA ILE A 35 -7.95 -0.65 5.17
C ILE A 35 -9.18 -0.99 4.30
N ALA A 36 -8.94 -1.24 3.01
CA ALA A 36 -10.02 -1.51 2.05
C ALA A 36 -10.49 -2.97 2.09
N SER A 37 -9.58 -3.91 2.38
CA SER A 37 -9.86 -5.33 2.54
C SER A 37 -8.94 -5.91 3.62
N ALA A 38 -9.37 -6.98 4.29
CA ALA A 38 -8.62 -7.60 5.37
C ALA A 38 -7.16 -7.91 4.95
N SER A 39 -6.22 -7.58 5.82
CA SER A 39 -4.79 -7.64 5.53
C SER A 39 -3.98 -7.93 6.79
N VAL A 40 -2.64 -7.94 6.64
CA VAL A 40 -1.72 -8.03 7.78
C VAL A 40 -1.88 -6.89 8.79
N PHE A 41 -2.49 -5.76 8.42
CA PHE A 41 -2.72 -4.64 9.33
C PHE A 41 -4.06 -4.72 10.07
N GLY A 42 -4.86 -5.77 9.83
CA GLY A 42 -6.16 -5.98 10.48
C GLY A 42 -7.33 -6.07 9.50
N PRO A 43 -8.58 -6.06 10.00
CA PRO A 43 -9.79 -6.13 9.18
C PRO A 43 -10.01 -4.86 8.35
N ALA A 44 -10.89 -4.96 7.35
CA ALA A 44 -11.36 -3.80 6.60
C ALA A 44 -12.02 -2.77 7.53
N GLY A 45 -11.84 -1.48 7.22
CA GLY A 45 -12.40 -0.38 8.00
C GLY A 45 -11.49 0.17 9.10
N VAL A 46 -10.37 -0.50 9.43
CA VAL A 46 -9.36 0.05 10.33
C VAL A 46 -8.68 1.24 9.67
N SER A 47 -8.60 2.36 10.38
CA SER A 47 -7.98 3.59 9.90
C SER A 47 -6.70 3.93 10.65
N PHE A 48 -5.78 4.57 9.96
CA PHE A 48 -4.59 5.16 10.56
C PHE A 48 -4.13 6.38 9.76
N GLU A 49 -3.40 7.25 10.45
CA GLU A 49 -2.77 8.42 9.86
C GLU A 49 -1.47 8.02 9.16
N GLY A 50 -1.11 8.82 8.17
CA GLY A 50 0.14 8.66 7.47
C GLY A 50 0.39 9.82 6.54
N HIS A 51 1.34 9.64 5.64
CA HIS A 51 1.57 10.58 4.56
C HIS A 51 1.94 9.84 3.29
N VAL A 52 1.70 10.48 2.16
CA VAL A 52 2.16 10.02 0.85
C VAL A 52 3.25 10.96 0.38
N PHE A 53 4.31 10.39 -0.19
CA PHE A 53 5.37 11.15 -0.86
C PHE A 53 5.97 10.31 -1.98
N HIS A 54 5.44 10.44 -3.20
CA HIS A 54 5.90 9.63 -4.32
C HIS A 54 5.86 10.39 -5.64
N TRP A 55 6.82 10.04 -6.51
CA TRP A 55 6.92 10.51 -7.89
C TRP A 55 6.40 9.48 -8.88
N ALA A 56 6.46 8.20 -8.50
CA ALA A 56 5.99 7.12 -9.34
C ALA A 56 4.48 6.95 -9.27
N MET A 57 3.87 6.53 -10.36
CA MET A 57 2.48 6.09 -10.41
C MET A 57 2.41 4.62 -10.79
N MET A 58 1.39 3.92 -10.29
CA MET A 58 1.12 2.56 -10.74
C MET A 58 0.41 2.59 -12.10
N ARG A 59 0.90 1.77 -13.02
CA ARG A 59 0.31 1.48 -14.34
C ARG A 59 0.15 -0.03 -14.50
N GLU A 60 -0.58 -0.46 -15.52
CA GLU A 60 -0.72 -1.89 -15.88
C GLU A 60 -1.25 -2.76 -14.71
N LEU A 61 -2.05 -2.18 -13.81
CA LEU A 61 -2.71 -2.93 -12.75
C LEU A 61 -3.89 -3.72 -13.36
N PRO A 62 -4.02 -5.03 -13.08
CA PRO A 62 -5.19 -5.81 -13.45
C PRO A 62 -6.48 -5.18 -12.90
N ALA A 63 -7.57 -5.23 -13.66
CA ALA A 63 -8.84 -4.59 -13.32
C ALA A 63 -9.48 -5.14 -12.03
N ASP A 64 -9.15 -6.38 -11.66
CA ASP A 64 -9.60 -7.07 -10.45
C ASP A 64 -8.68 -6.83 -9.24
N SER A 65 -7.61 -6.04 -9.39
CA SER A 65 -6.69 -5.71 -8.30
C SER A 65 -7.42 -4.93 -7.21
N GLN A 66 -7.36 -5.45 -5.98
CA GLN A 66 -7.93 -4.78 -4.82
C GLN A 66 -6.94 -3.76 -4.25
N PRO A 67 -7.37 -2.52 -4.00
CA PRO A 67 -6.52 -1.55 -3.32
C PRO A 67 -6.26 -2.03 -1.89
N MET A 68 -5.09 -1.66 -1.35
CA MET A 68 -4.81 -1.92 0.06
C MET A 68 -5.58 -0.96 0.96
N PHE A 69 -5.54 0.33 0.62
CA PHE A 69 -6.14 1.41 1.39
C PHE A 69 -7.12 2.21 0.54
N ARG A 70 -8.11 2.79 1.21
CA ARG A 70 -8.86 3.94 0.73
C ARG A 70 -8.30 5.17 1.40
N VAL A 71 -7.96 6.17 0.61
CA VAL A 71 -7.47 7.46 1.09
C VAL A 71 -8.42 8.54 0.60
N CYS A 72 -8.90 9.38 1.51
CA CYS A 72 -9.66 10.57 1.12
C CYS A 72 -8.69 11.75 0.99
N LYS A 73 -8.62 12.34 -0.20
CA LYS A 73 -7.85 13.56 -0.46
C LYS A 73 -8.73 14.54 -1.22
N ASP A 74 -8.83 15.76 -0.72
CA ASP A 74 -9.63 16.84 -1.32
C ASP A 74 -11.11 16.44 -1.58
N GLY A 75 -11.69 15.62 -0.70
CA GLY A 75 -13.07 15.11 -0.82
C GLY A 75 -13.25 13.97 -1.81
N VAL A 76 -12.19 13.50 -2.44
CA VAL A 76 -12.21 12.35 -3.37
C VAL A 76 -11.55 11.15 -2.70
N GLU A 77 -12.30 10.06 -2.57
CA GLU A 77 -11.77 8.78 -2.13
C GLU A 77 -11.03 8.09 -3.28
N GLN A 78 -9.81 7.62 -3.00
CA GLN A 78 -8.97 6.91 -3.96
C GLN A 78 -8.45 5.61 -3.35
N GLY A 79 -8.48 4.55 -4.14
CA GLY A 79 -7.80 3.30 -3.82
C GLY A 79 -6.29 3.45 -3.98
N VAL A 80 -5.53 3.10 -2.94
CA VAL A 80 -4.07 3.20 -2.91
C VAL A 80 -3.45 1.87 -2.51
N GLY A 81 -2.36 1.53 -3.20
CA GLY A 81 -1.62 0.30 -2.94
C GLY A 81 -2.31 -0.95 -3.48
N ALA A 82 -1.74 -2.11 -3.17
CA ALA A 82 -2.23 -3.42 -3.57
C ALA A 82 -1.92 -4.44 -2.48
N VAL A 83 -2.71 -5.50 -2.45
CA VAL A 83 -2.56 -6.64 -1.53
C VAL A 83 -2.59 -7.95 -2.31
N ARG A 84 -1.72 -8.90 -1.94
CA ARG A 84 -1.71 -10.27 -2.45
C ARG A 84 -1.24 -11.24 -1.36
N GLY A 85 -2.15 -12.07 -0.85
CA GLY A 85 -1.87 -12.88 0.34
C GLY A 85 -1.46 -11.99 1.52
N ASN A 86 -0.35 -12.32 2.17
CA ASN A 86 0.22 -11.51 3.26
C ASN A 86 1.13 -10.36 2.78
N SER A 87 1.26 -10.14 1.47
CA SER A 87 2.08 -9.08 0.91
C SER A 87 1.24 -7.83 0.65
N VAL A 88 1.71 -6.70 1.16
CA VAL A 88 1.10 -5.39 1.00
C VAL A 88 2.13 -4.43 0.41
N GLY A 89 1.70 -3.62 -0.56
CA GLY A 89 2.52 -2.51 -1.08
C GLY A 89 1.65 -1.27 -1.25
N SER A 90 2.14 -0.14 -0.77
CA SER A 90 1.45 1.15 -0.86
C SER A 90 2.46 2.29 -0.87
N TRP A 91 2.05 3.44 -1.41
CA TRP A 91 2.81 4.69 -1.29
C TRP A 91 2.62 5.40 0.05
N LEU A 92 1.77 4.83 0.91
CA LEU A 92 1.48 5.35 2.23
C LEU A 92 2.62 5.03 3.20
N HIS A 93 3.20 6.07 3.75
CA HIS A 93 4.07 6.01 4.91
C HIS A 93 3.19 5.99 6.15
N VAL A 94 2.95 4.79 6.67
CA VAL A 94 2.09 4.55 7.84
C VAL A 94 2.69 5.18 9.09
N HIS A 95 1.90 5.97 9.82
CA HIS A 95 2.26 6.41 11.16
C HIS A 95 1.72 5.42 12.21
N PHE A 96 2.47 4.36 12.53
CA PHE A 96 1.98 3.30 13.42
C PHE A 96 1.51 3.78 14.80
N ALA A 97 2.04 4.89 15.32
CA ALA A 97 1.59 5.42 16.61
C ALA A 97 0.15 5.99 16.55
N SER A 98 -0.39 6.30 15.37
CA SER A 98 -1.79 6.71 15.24
C SER A 98 -2.78 5.57 15.47
N ASN A 99 -2.32 4.31 15.31
CA ASN A 99 -3.14 3.13 15.57
C ASN A 99 -2.26 1.93 16.00
N PRO A 100 -1.95 1.82 17.30
CA PRO A 100 -1.15 0.71 17.83
C PRO A 100 -1.78 -0.68 17.62
N GLU A 101 -3.10 -0.79 17.47
CA GLU A 101 -3.78 -2.07 17.22
C GLU A 101 -3.46 -2.62 15.82
N ALA A 102 -3.35 -1.74 14.82
CA ALA A 102 -2.93 -2.13 13.47
C ALA A 102 -1.48 -2.66 13.46
N LEU A 103 -0.59 -2.08 14.28
CA LEU A 103 0.76 -2.60 14.49
C LEU A 103 0.72 -3.97 15.20
N GLY A 104 -0.11 -4.11 16.23
CA GLY A 104 -0.33 -5.39 16.91
C GLY A 104 -0.80 -6.48 15.94
N SER A 105 -1.72 -6.14 15.03
CA SER A 105 -2.21 -7.05 13.98
C SER A 105 -1.11 -7.48 13.01
N PHE A 106 -0.21 -6.57 12.64
CA PHE A 106 0.94 -6.89 11.78
C PHE A 106 1.89 -7.87 12.46
N VAL A 107 2.24 -7.62 13.72
CA VAL A 107 3.11 -8.52 14.50
C VAL A 107 2.44 -9.90 14.69
N ALA A 108 1.15 -9.93 15.02
CA ALA A 108 0.40 -11.17 15.18
C ALA A 108 0.32 -11.97 13.87
N SER A 109 0.13 -11.30 12.73
CA SER A 109 0.12 -11.94 11.41
C SER A 109 1.47 -12.58 11.08
N ALA A 110 2.58 -11.92 11.41
CA ALA A 110 3.92 -12.48 11.24
C ALA A 110 4.19 -13.68 12.16
N ALA A 111 3.76 -13.61 13.43
CA ALA A 111 3.87 -14.71 14.38
C ALA A 111 3.07 -15.94 13.91
N LYS A 112 1.81 -15.74 13.51
CA LYS A 112 0.95 -16.78 12.96
C LYS A 112 1.58 -17.46 11.75
N TRP A 113 2.10 -16.69 10.78
CA TRP A 113 2.75 -17.26 9.60
C TRP A 113 3.94 -18.15 9.99
N LYS A 114 4.75 -17.73 10.97
CA LYS A 114 5.87 -18.53 11.48
C LYS A 114 5.43 -19.85 12.11
N GLU A 115 4.30 -19.88 12.80
CA GLU A 115 3.74 -21.10 13.40
C GLU A 115 3.20 -22.05 12.34
N GLU A 116 2.54 -21.54 11.31
CA GLU A 116 1.95 -22.32 10.22
C GLU A 116 2.99 -22.88 9.23
N ASN A 117 4.19 -22.29 9.17
CA ASN A 117 5.23 -22.62 8.19
C ASN A 117 6.52 -23.14 8.87
N ARG A 118 6.40 -23.65 10.10
CA ARG A 118 7.46 -24.38 10.81
C ARG A 118 7.37 -25.87 10.54
#